data_AF-A0A2D6F2Z0-F1
#
_entry.id   AF-A0A2D6F2Z0-F1
#
_cell.length_a   1.000
_cell.length_b   1.000
_cell.length_c   1.000
_cell.angle_alpha   90.00
_cell.angle_beta   90.00
_cell.angle_gamma   90.00
#
_symmetry.space_group_name_H-M   'P 1'
#
loop_
_entity.id
_entity.type
_entity.pdbx_description
1 polymer ?
#
loop_
_entity_poly.entity_id
_entity_poly.type
_entity_poly.pdbx_seq_one_letter_code
_entity_poly.pdbx_strand_id
1 'polypeptide(L)'
;MENFTREQLVNFCVAYRLKGSYENRDPIDLPDGRKQMGPFIEDGFTGVDTYEGTEKFEGTFTISRGESLILEARYQREIVGETELTTDQIYTELKKALREFPRDKPWVRGPKSMELGHGLIYTNTPRGGLSDFKNLEKIFLRQTGDEIYQYIDWREQEAWKIPTNI
;
A
#
# COMPACT_ATOMS: atom_id res chain seq x y z
N MET A 1 -13.66 13.56 -21.62
CA MET A 1 -13.03 12.62 -20.67
C MET A 1 -13.22 11.22 -21.22
N GLU A 2 -12.13 10.49 -21.44
CA GLU A 2 -12.25 9.07 -21.77
C GLU A 2 -12.78 8.33 -20.56
N ASN A 3 -13.91 7.63 -20.73
CA ASN A 3 -14.43 6.75 -19.69
C ASN A 3 -13.52 5.51 -19.61
N PHE A 4 -13.11 5.13 -18.40
CA PHE A 4 -12.42 3.87 -18.14
C PHE A 4 -13.33 2.91 -17.38
N THR A 5 -13.07 1.61 -17.48
CA THR A 5 -13.83 0.58 -16.77
C THR A 5 -13.20 0.25 -15.41
N ARG A 6 -13.99 -0.30 -14.49
CA ARG A 6 -13.46 -0.84 -13.23
C ARG A 6 -12.38 -1.90 -13.45
N GLU A 7 -12.54 -2.72 -14.50
CA GLU A 7 -11.57 -3.74 -14.88
C GLU A 7 -10.21 -3.13 -15.27
N GLN A 8 -10.22 -2.03 -16.04
CA GLN A 8 -8.98 -1.32 -16.40
C GLN A 8 -8.25 -0.80 -15.15
N LEU A 9 -8.99 -0.23 -14.18
CA LEU A 9 -8.40 0.23 -12.92
C LEU A 9 -7.85 -0.95 -12.09
N VAL A 10 -8.57 -2.06 -12.01
CA VAL A 10 -8.10 -3.28 -11.34
C VAL A 10 -6.81 -3.79 -11.98
N ASN A 11 -6.77 -3.89 -13.31
CA ASN A 11 -5.60 -4.35 -14.05
C ASN A 11 -4.39 -3.43 -13.82
N PHE A 12 -4.60 -2.11 -13.84
CA PHE A 12 -3.55 -1.16 -13.50
C PHE A 12 -3.02 -1.37 -12.07
N CYS A 13 -3.91 -1.48 -11.08
CA CYS A 13 -3.50 -1.72 -9.70
C CYS A 13 -2.72 -3.03 -9.54
N VAL A 14 -3.14 -4.11 -10.20
CA VAL A 14 -2.39 -5.38 -10.21
C VAL A 14 -1.00 -5.17 -10.82
N ALA A 15 -0.91 -4.51 -11.98
CA ALA A 15 0.37 -4.27 -12.65
C ALA A 15 1.30 -3.39 -11.81
N TYR A 16 0.77 -2.33 -11.19
CA TYR A 16 1.49 -1.47 -10.27
C TYR A 16 2.07 -2.28 -9.11
N ARG A 17 1.27 -3.13 -8.46
CA ARG A 17 1.71 -3.99 -7.35
C ARG A 17 2.77 -5.02 -7.75
N LEU A 18 2.78 -5.47 -8.99
CA LEU A 18 3.74 -6.45 -9.49
C LEU A 18 5.06 -5.82 -9.97
N LYS A 19 5.04 -4.57 -10.41
CA LYS A 19 6.17 -3.96 -11.14
C LYS A 19 6.63 -2.61 -10.61
N GLY A 20 5.71 -1.81 -10.07
CA GLY A 20 5.89 -0.38 -9.77
C GLY A 20 5.98 -0.04 -8.28
N SER A 21 5.49 -0.92 -7.42
CA SER A 21 5.35 -0.69 -5.98
C SER A 21 6.62 -0.97 -5.18
N TYR A 22 6.59 -0.55 -3.91
CA TYR A 22 7.65 -0.75 -2.91
C TYR A 22 8.11 -2.22 -2.76
N GLU A 23 7.23 -3.17 -3.08
CA GLU A 23 7.58 -4.59 -3.01
C GLU A 23 8.64 -4.99 -4.05
N ASN A 24 8.80 -4.22 -5.14
CA ASN A 24 9.60 -4.61 -6.30
C ASN A 24 10.60 -3.55 -6.78
N ARG A 25 10.61 -2.36 -6.16
CA ARG A 25 11.47 -1.25 -6.55
C ARG A 25 11.95 -0.49 -5.33
N ASP A 26 13.08 0.20 -5.52
CA ASP A 26 13.60 1.13 -4.54
C ASP A 26 13.11 2.56 -4.82
N PRO A 27 12.84 3.35 -3.78
CA PRO A 27 12.41 4.72 -3.92
C PRO A 27 13.55 5.63 -4.40
N ILE A 28 13.19 6.73 -5.03
CA ILE A 28 14.09 7.86 -5.26
C ILE A 28 13.97 8.87 -4.12
N ASP A 29 15.08 9.49 -3.73
CA ASP A 29 15.08 10.62 -2.79
C ASP A 29 14.72 11.91 -3.53
N LEU A 30 13.79 12.67 -2.96
CA LEU A 30 13.38 13.99 -3.44
C LEU A 30 14.17 15.10 -2.73
N PRO A 31 14.37 16.28 -3.37
CA PRO A 31 15.13 17.38 -2.77
C PRO A 31 14.57 17.94 -1.46
N ASP A 32 13.29 17.68 -1.18
CA ASP A 32 12.58 18.12 0.03
C ASP A 32 12.64 17.08 1.17
N GLY A 33 13.45 16.01 1.01
CA GLY A 33 13.62 14.96 2.01
C GLY A 33 12.59 13.83 1.94
N ARG A 34 11.59 13.93 1.05
CA ARG A 34 10.64 12.85 0.80
C ARG A 34 11.24 11.77 -0.08
N LYS A 35 10.60 10.60 -0.09
CA LYS A 35 10.90 9.47 -0.96
C LYS A 35 9.75 9.22 -1.91
N GLN A 36 10.05 8.84 -3.15
CA GLN A 36 9.04 8.59 -4.19
C GLN A 36 9.24 7.22 -4.85
N MET A 37 8.14 6.52 -5.05
CA MET A 37 8.00 5.33 -5.88
C MET A 37 7.22 5.68 -7.13
N GLY A 38 7.83 5.46 -8.30
CA GLY A 38 7.26 5.83 -9.59
C GLY A 38 7.80 7.15 -10.16
N PRO A 39 7.18 7.70 -11.22
CA PRO A 39 5.88 7.28 -11.75
C PRO A 39 5.91 5.89 -12.39
N PHE A 40 4.82 5.15 -12.21
CA PHE A 40 4.54 3.91 -12.93
C PHE A 40 3.41 4.17 -13.92
N ILE A 41 3.64 3.95 -15.21
CA ILE A 41 2.71 4.30 -16.29
C ILE A 41 2.31 3.04 -17.04
N GLU A 42 1.01 2.75 -17.10
CA GLU A 42 0.45 1.62 -17.84
C GLU A 42 -0.99 1.98 -18.29
N ASP A 43 -1.33 1.75 -19.57
CA ASP A 43 -2.65 2.00 -20.15
C ASP A 43 -3.25 3.40 -19.88
N GLY A 44 -2.39 4.43 -19.91
CA GLY A 44 -2.77 5.82 -19.68
C GLY A 44 -2.97 6.21 -18.21
N PHE A 45 -2.87 5.24 -17.30
CA PHE A 45 -2.83 5.50 -15.86
C PHE A 45 -1.41 5.79 -15.39
N THR A 46 -1.29 6.63 -14.36
CA THR A 46 -0.02 6.95 -13.69
C THR A 46 -0.18 6.71 -12.19
N GLY A 47 0.70 5.91 -11.61
CA GLY A 47 0.75 5.61 -10.18
C GLY A 47 2.00 6.23 -9.55
N VAL A 48 1.82 6.99 -8.47
CA VAL A 48 2.91 7.61 -7.71
C VAL A 48 2.66 7.42 -6.23
N ASP A 49 3.65 6.89 -5.51
CA ASP A 49 3.61 6.77 -4.06
C ASP A 49 4.74 7.62 -3.46
N THR A 50 4.40 8.55 -2.57
CA THR A 50 5.35 9.46 -1.93
C THR A 50 5.25 9.34 -0.43
N TYR A 51 6.36 9.32 0.29
CA TYR A 51 6.37 9.24 1.75
C TYR A 51 7.53 9.98 2.38
N GLU A 52 7.39 10.30 3.66
CA GLU A 52 8.41 10.96 4.48
C GLU A 52 8.56 10.22 5.80
N GLY A 53 9.81 10.05 6.27
CA GLY A 53 10.11 9.41 7.55
C GLY A 53 10.66 7.99 7.43
N THR A 54 11.13 7.42 8.55
CA THR A 54 11.77 6.09 8.60
C THR A 54 11.11 5.17 9.64
N GLU A 55 11.07 5.59 10.90
CA GLU A 55 10.42 4.84 12.00
C GLU A 55 8.94 5.20 12.15
N LYS A 56 8.65 6.51 12.12
CA LYS A 56 7.34 7.06 11.82
C LYS A 56 7.39 7.56 10.39
N PHE A 57 6.44 7.14 9.56
CA PHE A 57 6.32 7.72 8.24
C PHE A 57 4.87 7.94 7.84
N GLU A 58 4.67 8.96 7.04
CA GLU A 58 3.41 9.29 6.41
C GLU A 58 3.61 9.30 4.91
N GLY A 59 2.61 8.86 4.17
CA GLY A 59 2.69 8.87 2.72
C GLY A 59 1.35 8.93 2.03
N THR A 60 1.44 9.14 0.72
CA THR A 60 0.31 9.28 -0.18
C THR A 60 0.60 8.53 -1.47
N PHE A 61 -0.25 7.56 -1.77
CA PHE A 61 -0.31 6.90 -3.07
C PHE A 61 -1.43 7.51 -3.90
N THR A 62 -1.13 7.84 -5.15
CA THR A 62 -2.07 8.41 -6.10
C THR A 62 -2.10 7.60 -7.39
N ILE A 63 -3.28 7.53 -8.00
CA ILE A 63 -3.48 7.06 -9.37
C ILE A 63 -4.15 8.19 -10.14
N SER A 64 -3.59 8.59 -11.28
CA SER A 64 -4.17 9.56 -12.20
C SER A 64 -4.30 8.99 -13.61
N ARG A 65 -5.14 9.62 -14.45
CA ARG A 65 -5.22 9.37 -15.89
C ARG A 65 -5.34 10.70 -16.62
N GLY A 66 -4.32 11.07 -17.38
CA GLY A 66 -4.16 12.44 -17.88
C GLY A 66 -4.07 13.43 -16.71
N GLU A 67 -4.89 14.49 -16.76
CA GLU A 67 -4.95 15.52 -15.70
C GLU A 67 -5.91 15.15 -14.55
N SER A 68 -6.61 14.01 -14.64
CA SER A 68 -7.61 13.61 -13.65
C SER A 68 -7.01 12.70 -12.57
N LEU A 69 -7.14 13.10 -11.30
CA LEU A 69 -6.89 12.23 -10.15
C LEU A 69 -8.02 11.19 -10.03
N ILE A 70 -7.66 9.91 -10.04
CA ILE A 70 -8.58 8.78 -9.98
C ILE A 70 -8.66 8.19 -8.57
N LEU A 71 -7.53 8.09 -7.88
CA LEU A 71 -7.45 7.54 -6.54
C LEU A 71 -6.37 8.27 -5.75
N GLU A 72 -6.66 8.55 -4.48
CA GLU A 72 -5.68 8.98 -3.48
C GLU A 72 -5.83 8.10 -2.23
N ALA A 73 -4.70 7.64 -1.71
CA ALA A 73 -4.62 6.83 -0.52
C ALA A 73 -3.55 7.43 0.39
N ARG A 74 -3.97 7.95 1.53
CA ARG A 74 -3.04 8.35 2.59
C ARG A 74 -2.74 7.18 3.50
N TYR A 75 -1.57 7.16 4.08
CA TYR A 75 -1.20 6.14 5.05
C TYR A 75 -0.21 6.69 6.07
N GLN A 76 -0.23 6.07 7.24
CA GLN A 76 0.74 6.30 8.30
C GLN A 76 1.36 4.95 8.68
N ARG A 77 2.53 5.00 9.32
CA ARG A 77 3.16 3.83 9.93
C ARG A 77 4.01 4.29 11.10
N GLU A 78 4.07 3.45 12.12
CA GLU A 78 4.94 3.65 13.28
C GLU A 78 5.46 2.29 13.74
N ILE A 79 6.78 2.09 13.70
CA ILE A 79 7.39 0.97 14.41
C ILE A 79 7.32 1.27 15.90
N VAL A 80 6.77 0.33 16.64
CA VAL A 80 6.61 0.36 18.09
C VAL A 80 7.26 -0.87 18.70
N GLY A 81 7.60 -0.79 19.98
CA GLY A 81 8.18 -1.92 20.71
C GLY A 81 9.67 -2.11 20.46
N GLU A 82 10.29 -2.82 21.39
CA GLU A 82 11.69 -3.20 21.29
C GLU A 82 11.76 -4.59 20.64
N THR A 83 12.67 -4.75 19.68
CA THR A 83 12.92 -6.03 19.02
C THR A 83 14.39 -6.13 18.67
N GLU A 84 14.93 -7.35 18.70
CA GLU A 84 16.29 -7.62 18.23
C GLU A 84 16.41 -7.58 16.70
N LEU A 85 15.27 -7.52 15.98
CA LEU A 85 15.24 -7.45 14.52
C LEU A 85 15.50 -6.03 14.04
N THR A 86 16.29 -5.91 12.97
CA THR A 86 16.47 -4.62 12.30
C THR A 86 15.23 -4.26 11.48
N THR A 87 15.01 -2.95 11.28
CA THR A 87 13.95 -2.43 10.39
C THR A 87 13.98 -3.08 9.00
N ASP A 88 15.17 -3.33 8.46
CA ASP A 88 15.33 -3.98 7.14
C ASP A 88 14.86 -5.43 7.13
N GLN A 89 15.10 -6.19 8.21
CA GLN A 89 14.60 -7.56 8.34
C GLN A 89 13.07 -7.57 8.37
N ILE A 90 12.46 -6.69 9.16
CA ILE A 90 11.00 -6.55 9.26
C ILE A 90 10.41 -6.16 7.90
N TYR A 91 11.02 -5.21 7.19
CA TYR A 91 10.55 -4.76 5.88
C TYR A 91 10.74 -5.83 4.79
N THR A 92 11.80 -6.63 4.87
CA THR A 92 12.00 -7.76 3.97
C THR A 92 10.88 -8.79 4.12
N GLU A 93 10.51 -9.12 5.36
CA GLU A 93 9.39 -10.03 5.63
C GLU A 93 8.04 -9.42 5.24
N LEU A 94 7.81 -8.13 5.50
CA LEU A 94 6.61 -7.42 5.06
C LEU A 94 6.43 -7.51 3.53
N LYS A 95 7.50 -7.27 2.75
CA LYS A 95 7.43 -7.36 1.28
C LYS A 95 6.94 -8.73 0.81
N LYS A 96 7.20 -9.81 1.54
CA LYS A 96 6.68 -11.15 1.22
C LYS A 96 5.16 -11.19 1.38
N ALA A 97 4.63 -10.74 2.52
CA ALA A 97 3.18 -10.69 2.75
C ALA A 97 2.46 -9.81 1.71
N LEU A 98 3.07 -8.67 1.37
CA LEU A 98 2.48 -7.74 0.40
C LEU A 98 2.41 -8.32 -1.03
N ARG A 99 3.32 -9.23 -1.41
CA ARG A 99 3.25 -9.90 -2.72
C ARG A 99 2.10 -10.89 -2.83
N GLU A 100 1.55 -11.36 -1.71
CA GLU A 100 0.42 -12.28 -1.64
C GLU A 100 -0.96 -11.56 -1.64
N PHE A 101 -1.04 -10.38 -2.26
CA PHE A 101 -2.27 -9.59 -2.33
C PHE A 101 -3.34 -10.25 -3.23
N PRO A 102 -4.63 -10.07 -2.92
CA PRO A 102 -5.71 -10.63 -3.74
C PRO A 102 -5.83 -9.86 -5.07
N ARG A 103 -5.65 -10.55 -6.20
CA ARG A 103 -5.65 -9.92 -7.54
C ARG A 103 -7.01 -9.38 -7.97
N ASP A 104 -8.10 -9.93 -7.45
CA ASP A 104 -9.47 -9.45 -7.68
C ASP A 104 -9.78 -8.17 -6.91
N LYS A 105 -8.99 -7.85 -5.87
CA LYS A 105 -9.11 -6.65 -5.03
C LYS A 105 -7.73 -6.07 -4.72
N PRO A 106 -7.02 -5.56 -5.73
CA PRO A 106 -5.60 -5.20 -5.61
C PRO A 106 -5.32 -4.00 -4.69
N TRP A 107 -6.36 -3.28 -4.25
CA TRP A 107 -6.26 -2.27 -3.19
C TRP A 107 -6.08 -2.88 -1.79
N VAL A 108 -6.43 -4.16 -1.60
CA VAL A 108 -6.08 -4.90 -0.39
C VAL A 108 -4.59 -5.26 -0.46
N ARG A 109 -3.81 -4.77 0.50
CA ARG A 109 -2.34 -4.84 0.46
C ARG A 109 -1.72 -6.22 0.69
N GLY A 110 -2.45 -7.20 1.22
CA GLY A 110 -1.91 -8.52 1.55
C GLY A 110 -2.99 -9.49 2.06
N PRO A 111 -2.62 -10.73 2.40
CA PRO A 111 -3.54 -11.75 2.89
C PRO A 111 -4.08 -11.38 4.27
N LYS A 112 -5.19 -11.99 4.71
CA LYS A 112 -5.74 -11.69 6.05
C LYS A 112 -4.75 -11.98 7.18
N SER A 113 -3.95 -13.03 7.04
CA SER A 113 -2.86 -13.37 7.95
C SER A 113 -1.82 -14.21 7.21
N MET A 114 -0.56 -14.10 7.64
CA MET A 114 0.55 -14.89 7.11
C MET A 114 1.63 -15.05 8.18
N GLU A 115 2.15 -16.27 8.33
CA GLU A 115 3.37 -16.50 9.09
C GLU A 115 4.59 -16.09 8.24
N LEU A 116 5.51 -15.37 8.85
CA LEU A 116 6.71 -14.85 8.22
C LEU A 116 7.96 -15.42 8.88
N GLY A 117 9.14 -15.14 8.32
CA GLY A 117 10.41 -15.48 8.95
C GLY A 117 10.55 -14.86 10.34
N HIS A 118 11.50 -15.38 11.12
CA HIS A 118 11.84 -14.83 12.45
C HIS A 118 10.70 -14.85 13.47
N GLY A 119 9.70 -15.73 13.30
CA GLY A 119 8.57 -15.83 14.22
C GLY A 119 7.59 -14.64 14.12
N LEU A 120 7.68 -13.86 13.04
CA LEU A 120 6.78 -12.76 12.77
C LEU A 120 5.43 -13.26 12.24
N ILE A 121 4.37 -12.55 12.60
CA ILE A 121 3.01 -12.77 12.10
C ILE A 121 2.51 -11.49 11.47
N TYR A 122 2.12 -11.58 10.20
CA TYR A 122 1.40 -10.53 9.49
C TYR A 122 -0.10 -10.70 9.69
N THR A 123 -0.81 -9.60 9.88
CA THR A 123 -2.28 -9.56 9.83
C THR A 123 -2.76 -8.34 9.06
N ASN A 124 -3.88 -8.51 8.37
CA ASN A 124 -4.50 -7.49 7.55
C ASN A 124 -6.00 -7.48 7.77
N THR A 125 -6.55 -6.33 8.13
CA THR A 125 -7.99 -6.16 8.41
C THR A 125 -8.61 -5.13 7.47
N PRO A 126 -8.82 -5.48 6.18
CA PRO A 126 -9.47 -4.62 5.22
C PRO A 126 -10.96 -4.46 5.53
N ARG A 127 -11.48 -3.25 5.37
CA ARG A 127 -12.90 -2.88 5.49
C ARG A 127 -13.26 -1.93 4.34
N GLY A 128 -14.53 -1.95 3.95
CA GLY A 128 -15.01 -1.13 2.82
C GLY A 128 -14.65 -1.73 1.45
N GLY A 129 -15.12 -1.04 0.41
CA GLY A 129 -14.72 -1.23 -0.98
C GLY A 129 -13.73 -0.15 -1.41
N LEU A 130 -13.46 -0.06 -2.72
CA LEU A 130 -12.52 0.93 -3.27
C LEU A 130 -12.89 2.38 -2.90
N SER A 131 -14.18 2.64 -2.73
CA SER A 131 -14.76 3.94 -2.45
C SER A 131 -15.08 4.19 -0.96
N ASP A 132 -14.47 3.45 -0.04
CA ASP A 132 -14.51 3.71 1.42
C ASP A 132 -13.46 2.85 2.15
N PHE A 133 -12.37 2.53 1.46
CA PHE A 133 -11.43 1.51 1.91
C PHE A 133 -10.73 1.94 3.18
N LYS A 134 -10.68 1.05 4.16
CA LYS A 134 -9.92 1.18 5.41
C LYS A 134 -9.14 -0.09 5.65
N ASN A 135 -7.90 0.03 6.15
CA ASN A 135 -7.08 -1.15 6.35
C ASN A 135 -6.18 -1.06 7.56
N LEU A 136 -6.29 -2.01 8.49
CA LEU A 136 -5.30 -2.14 9.56
C LEU A 136 -4.33 -3.27 9.23
N GLU A 137 -3.07 -2.91 9.00
CA GLU A 137 -1.97 -3.83 8.80
C GLU A 137 -1.16 -3.96 10.10
N LYS A 138 -0.66 -5.15 10.43
CA LYS A 138 0.22 -5.34 11.60
C LYS A 138 1.24 -6.43 11.33
N ILE A 139 2.43 -6.28 11.91
CA ILE A 139 3.42 -7.35 12.04
C ILE A 139 3.75 -7.49 13.53
N PHE A 140 3.80 -8.70 14.09
CA PHE A 140 4.16 -8.87 15.50
C PHE A 140 4.94 -10.15 15.75
N LEU A 141 5.73 -10.18 16.82
CA LEU A 141 6.56 -11.33 17.17
C LEU A 141 5.74 -12.31 18.02
N ARG A 142 5.63 -13.57 17.57
CA ARG A 142 4.80 -14.60 18.24
C ARG A 142 5.22 -14.89 19.68
N GLN A 143 6.53 -14.85 19.96
CA GLN A 143 7.10 -15.37 21.21
C GLN A 143 6.85 -14.44 22.40
N THR A 144 6.95 -13.14 22.19
CA THR A 144 6.81 -12.14 23.25
C THR A 144 5.46 -11.45 23.22
N GLY A 145 4.74 -11.51 22.09
CA GLY A 145 3.58 -10.67 21.85
C GLY A 145 3.96 -9.22 21.57
N ASP A 146 5.26 -8.90 21.45
CA ASP A 146 5.72 -7.55 21.13
C ASP A 146 5.25 -7.19 19.71
N GLU A 147 4.50 -6.11 19.62
CA GLU A 147 3.85 -5.68 18.38
C GLU A 147 4.74 -4.69 17.64
N ILE A 148 4.89 -4.89 16.32
CA ILE A 148 5.29 -3.84 15.38
C ILE A 148 4.02 -3.38 14.67
N TYR A 149 3.40 -2.33 15.19
CA TYR A 149 2.21 -1.77 14.55
C TYR A 149 2.57 -1.22 13.15
N GLN A 150 1.68 -1.37 12.17
CA GLN A 150 1.71 -0.58 10.94
C GLN A 150 0.31 -0.03 10.70
N TYR A 151 -0.01 1.09 11.34
CA TYR A 151 -1.35 1.67 11.24
C TYR A 151 -1.57 2.40 9.91
N ILE A 152 -2.06 1.69 8.89
CA ILE A 152 -2.39 2.28 7.59
C ILE A 152 -3.79 2.95 7.64
N ASP A 153 -3.87 4.22 8.03
CA ASP A 153 -5.13 4.98 7.91
C ASP A 153 -5.44 5.33 6.45
N TRP A 154 -6.10 4.43 5.73
CA TRP A 154 -6.73 4.81 4.47
C TRP A 154 -7.85 5.79 4.76
N ARG A 155 -7.61 7.05 4.43
CA ARG A 155 -8.66 8.05 4.29
C ARG A 155 -8.87 8.28 2.82
N GLU A 156 -10.06 7.90 2.35
CA GLU A 156 -10.60 8.55 1.17
C GLU A 156 -10.67 10.07 1.40
N GLN A 157 -10.13 10.83 0.47
CA GLN A 157 -10.66 12.17 0.19
C GLN A 157 -11.11 12.21 -1.27
N GLU A 158 -12.44 12.29 -1.41
CA GLU A 158 -13.20 12.88 -2.51
C GLU A 158 -12.64 12.72 -3.94
N ALA A 159 -12.73 11.52 -4.52
CA ALA A 159 -12.69 11.40 -5.97
C ALA A 159 -13.47 10.17 -6.46
N TRP A 160 -14.79 10.36 -6.55
CA TRP A 160 -15.72 9.69 -7.47
C TRP A 160 -16.64 8.58 -6.96
N LYS A 161 -17.93 8.94 -7.06
CA LYS A 161 -19.02 8.06 -7.48
C LYS A 161 -18.67 7.42 -8.82
N ILE A 162 -18.15 6.20 -8.82
CA ILE A 162 -18.21 5.35 -10.01
C ILE A 162 -19.71 5.16 -10.30
N PRO A 163 -20.23 5.53 -11.48
CA PRO A 163 -21.62 5.22 -11.81
C PRO A 163 -21.82 3.72 -11.68
N THR A 164 -22.63 3.30 -10.72
CA THR A 164 -23.13 1.93 -10.62
C THR A 164 -24.14 1.72 -11.75
N ASN A 165 -23.63 1.55 -12.97
CA ASN A 165 -24.42 1.05 -14.08
C ASN A 165 -23.94 -0.36 -14.40
N ILE A 166 -24.51 -1.33 -13.69
CA ILE A 166 -25.06 -2.56 -14.28
C ILE A 166 -26.37 -2.84 -13.54
#